data_AF-A0A543JH82-F1
#
_entry.id   AF-A0A543JH82-F1
#
_cell.length_a   1.000
_cell.length_b   1.000
_cell.length_c   1.000
_cell.angle_alpha   90.00
_cell.angle_beta   90.00
_cell.angle_gamma   90.00
#
_symmetry.space_group_name_H-M   'P 1'
#
loop_
_entity.id
_entity.type
_entity.pdbx_description
1 polymer ?
#
loop_
_entity_poly.entity_id
_entity_poly.type
_entity_poly.pdbx_seq_one_letter_code
_entity_poly.pdbx_strand_id
1 'polypeptide(L)'
;MKALKACVAVLAVGTFLGGCGSEWTGEVDFKVVKINPPYESMGETKPSYVNLELDQDQPGGIERIDKKSADLDRFPEGIEVGDRVVCTVRQSDRGGFDQEGVQTEVGPCRLR
;
A
#
# COMPACT_ATOMS: atom_id res chain seq x y z
N MET A 1 0.62 -37.01 12.56
CA MET A 1 1.72 -36.38 11.80
C MET A 1 1.44 -34.89 11.72
N LYS A 2 2.49 -34.08 11.81
CA LYS A 2 2.49 -32.64 12.02
C LYS A 2 2.02 -31.90 10.76
N ALA A 3 1.15 -30.91 10.92
CA ALA A 3 1.02 -29.81 9.97
C ALA A 3 0.87 -28.53 10.80
N LEU A 4 2.01 -28.02 11.24
CA LEU A 4 2.11 -26.70 11.84
C LEU A 4 1.67 -25.69 10.78
N LYS A 5 0.50 -25.07 11.00
CA LYS A 5 0.11 -23.84 10.33
C LYS A 5 1.11 -22.76 10.76
N ALA A 6 2.16 -22.60 9.97
CA ALA A 6 3.08 -21.48 10.11
C ALA A 6 2.35 -20.22 9.62
N CYS A 7 1.61 -19.58 10.53
CA CYS A 7 1.22 -18.19 10.35
C CYS A 7 2.51 -17.38 10.42
N VAL A 8 3.08 -17.05 9.26
CA VAL A 8 4.19 -16.10 9.16
C VAL A 8 3.61 -14.74 9.52
N ALA A 9 3.73 -14.38 10.79
CA ALA A 9 3.55 -13.01 11.25
C ALA A 9 4.75 -12.22 10.72
N VAL A 10 4.56 -11.55 9.58
CA VAL A 10 5.51 -10.55 9.08
C VAL A 10 5.37 -9.35 10.03
N LEU A 11 6.33 -9.22 10.94
CA LEU A 11 6.52 -8.01 11.72
C LEU A 11 6.80 -6.87 10.74
N ALA A 12 5.85 -5.96 10.57
CA ALA A 12 6.05 -4.71 9.84
C ALA A 12 7.12 -3.90 10.58
N VAL A 13 8.38 -4.01 10.16
CA VAL A 13 9.50 -3.22 10.69
C VAL A 13 9.46 -1.85 10.01
N GLY A 14 8.71 -0.91 10.59
CA GLY A 14 8.72 0.48 10.16
C GLY A 14 9.95 1.22 10.71
N THR A 15 10.68 1.92 9.86
CA THR A 15 11.85 2.72 10.28
C THR A 15 11.44 4.18 10.36
N PHE A 16 11.42 4.77 11.57
CA PHE A 16 11.16 6.21 11.76
C PHE A 16 12.47 6.98 11.54
N LEU A 17 12.66 7.57 10.36
CA LEU A 17 13.78 8.48 10.10
C LEU A 17 13.38 9.87 10.60
N GLY A 18 13.76 10.18 11.85
CA GLY A 18 13.44 11.44 12.50
C GLY A 18 14.20 12.63 11.90
N GLY A 19 13.49 13.48 11.15
CA GLY A 19 13.90 14.81 10.75
C GLY A 19 12.67 15.70 10.49
N CYS A 20 12.26 16.49 11.49
CA CYS A 20 11.23 17.57 11.45
C CYS A 20 9.95 17.37 10.60
N GLY A 21 9.51 16.13 10.44
CA GLY A 21 8.19 15.75 9.96
C GLY A 21 7.95 14.30 10.40
N SER A 22 6.74 13.98 10.88
CA SER A 22 6.39 12.59 11.17
C SER A 22 6.20 11.84 9.85
N GLU A 23 7.23 11.13 9.44
CA GLU A 23 7.20 10.25 8.29
C GLU A 23 7.28 8.80 8.77
N TRP A 24 6.39 7.98 8.25
CA TRP A 24 6.38 6.54 8.46
C TRP A 24 6.54 5.83 7.13
N THR A 25 7.30 4.74 7.12
CA THR A 25 7.39 3.81 5.98
C THR A 25 7.46 2.40 6.51
N GLY A 26 6.68 1.48 5.91
CA GLY A 26 6.66 0.08 6.30
C GLY A 26 6.07 -0.84 5.23
N GLU A 27 6.28 -2.14 5.38
CA GLU A 27 5.64 -3.17 4.55
C GLU A 27 4.22 -3.45 5.05
N VAL A 28 3.25 -3.51 4.13
CA VAL A 28 1.84 -3.78 4.42
C VAL A 28 1.31 -4.83 3.44
N ASP A 29 0.67 -5.85 3.99
CA ASP A 29 0.01 -6.92 3.26
C ASP A 29 -1.36 -6.48 2.73
N PHE A 30 -1.56 -6.69 1.43
CA PHE A 30 -2.80 -6.41 0.72
C PHE A 30 -3.26 -7.61 -0.09
N LYS A 31 -4.56 -7.66 -0.35
CA LYS A 31 -5.19 -8.50 -1.36
C LYS A 31 -5.57 -7.65 -2.56
N VAL A 32 -5.28 -8.12 -3.76
CA VAL A 32 -5.74 -7.51 -5.01
C VAL A 32 -7.22 -7.80 -5.19
N VAL A 33 -8.06 -6.76 -5.23
CA VAL A 33 -9.52 -6.92 -5.38
C VAL A 33 -10.03 -6.51 -6.75
N LYS A 34 -9.30 -5.66 -7.47
CA LYS A 34 -9.66 -5.26 -8.84
C LYS A 34 -8.44 -4.72 -9.59
N ILE A 35 -8.34 -5.07 -10.87
CA ILE A 35 -7.39 -4.44 -11.80
C ILE A 35 -8.23 -3.62 -12.78
N ASN A 36 -7.95 -2.33 -12.86
CA ASN A 36 -8.67 -1.39 -13.72
C ASN A 36 -7.80 -1.06 -14.93
N PRO A 37 -8.36 -1.08 -16.15
CA PRO A 37 -7.63 -0.66 -17.35
C PRO A 37 -7.35 0.84 -17.31
N PRO A 38 -6.53 1.36 -18.25
CA PRO A 38 -6.36 2.79 -18.46
C PRO A 38 -7.72 3.42 -18.78
N TYR A 39 -7.91 4.67 -18.37
CA TYR A 39 -9.16 5.40 -18.59
C TYR A 39 -8.92 6.87 -18.90
N GLU A 40 -9.83 7.49 -19.64
CA GLU A 40 -9.78 8.91 -19.95
C GLU A 40 -10.41 9.74 -18.82
N SER A 41 -9.71 10.80 -18.40
CA SER A 41 -10.23 11.76 -17.43
C SER A 41 -9.70 13.16 -17.71
N MET A 42 -10.60 14.14 -17.83
CA MET A 42 -10.25 15.55 -18.11
C MET A 42 -9.35 15.74 -19.35
N GLY A 43 -9.48 14.88 -20.36
CA GLY A 43 -8.67 14.94 -21.58
C GLY A 43 -7.28 14.30 -21.47
N GLU A 44 -7.01 13.58 -20.38
CA GLU A 44 -5.78 12.82 -20.19
C GLU A 44 -6.07 11.32 -19.99
N THR A 45 -5.28 10.46 -20.64
CA THR A 45 -5.27 9.03 -20.36
C THR A 45 -4.56 8.76 -19.03
N LYS A 46 -5.30 8.27 -18.04
CA LYS A 46 -4.76 7.78 -16.77
C LYS A 46 -4.30 6.32 -16.92
N PRO A 47 -3.19 5.93 -16.27
CA PRO A 47 -2.68 4.56 -16.36
C PRO A 47 -3.63 3.55 -15.71
N SER A 48 -3.40 2.27 -16.02
CA SER A 48 -4.02 1.16 -15.28
C SER A 48 -3.67 1.24 -13.79
N TYR A 49 -4.62 0.89 -12.94
CA TYR A 49 -4.45 0.91 -11.50
C TYR A 49 -5.14 -0.27 -10.82
N VAL A 50 -4.64 -0.65 -9.66
CA VAL A 50 -5.08 -1.78 -8.87
C VAL A 50 -5.78 -1.28 -7.62
N ASN A 51 -6.96 -1.81 -7.34
CA ASN A 51 -7.62 -1.65 -6.04
C ASN A 51 -7.20 -2.80 -5.12
N LEU A 52 -6.96 -2.44 -3.87
CA LEU A 52 -6.43 -3.29 -2.83
C LEU A 52 -7.40 -3.38 -1.65
N GLU A 53 -7.22 -4.40 -0.85
CA GLU A 53 -7.81 -4.54 0.47
C GLU A 53 -6.72 -4.93 1.46
N LEU A 54 -6.74 -4.43 2.69
CA LEU A 54 -5.77 -4.85 3.70
C LEU A 54 -5.97 -6.34 3.99
N ASP A 55 -4.92 -7.14 3.85
CA ASP A 55 -4.89 -8.58 4.21
C ASP A 55 -4.14 -8.78 5.54
N GLN A 56 -4.29 -7.80 6.44
CA GLN A 56 -3.74 -7.78 7.79
C GLN A 56 -4.53 -6.78 8.64
N ASP A 57 -4.24 -6.76 9.94
CA ASP A 57 -4.71 -5.70 10.82
C ASP A 57 -4.09 -4.35 10.42
N GLN A 58 -4.84 -3.27 10.66
CA GLN A 58 -4.36 -1.89 10.47
C GLN A 58 -3.04 -1.69 11.24
N PRO A 59 -1.95 -1.27 10.59
CA PRO A 59 -0.71 -0.95 11.30
C PRO A 59 -0.94 0.15 12.34
N GLY A 60 -0.39 -0.04 13.54
CA GLY A 60 -0.45 0.94 14.61
C GLY A 60 0.57 2.07 14.46
N GLY A 61 0.36 3.18 15.16
CA GLY A 61 1.28 4.32 15.17
C GLY A 61 1.27 5.16 13.89
N ILE A 62 0.26 4.98 13.04
CA ILE A 62 0.02 5.72 11.80
C ILE A 62 -1.46 6.05 11.63
N GLU A 63 -1.79 6.97 10.72
CA GLU A 63 -3.18 7.21 10.33
C GLU A 63 -3.76 6.02 9.57
N ARG A 64 -5.09 5.91 9.60
CA ARG A 64 -5.78 4.80 8.94
C ARG A 64 -5.46 4.76 7.44
N ILE A 65 -5.12 3.59 6.91
CA ILE A 65 -4.82 3.42 5.48
C ILE A 65 -6.15 3.32 4.72
N ASP A 66 -6.67 4.49 4.33
CA ASP A 66 -7.91 4.59 3.53
C ASP A 66 -7.64 4.53 2.03
N LYS A 67 -6.46 4.93 1.59
CA LYS A 67 -6.04 4.81 0.20
C LYS A 67 -5.64 3.36 -0.08
N LYS A 68 -6.54 2.65 -0.76
CA LYS A 68 -6.35 1.24 -1.13
C LYS A 68 -6.26 1.09 -2.66
N SER A 69 -5.44 1.91 -3.30
CA SER A 69 -5.17 1.81 -4.72
C SER A 69 -3.76 2.25 -5.06
N ALA A 70 -3.13 1.59 -6.03
CA ALA A 70 -1.82 1.93 -6.58
C ALA A 70 -1.81 1.72 -8.10
N ASP A 71 -0.90 2.41 -8.80
CA ASP A 71 -0.70 2.20 -10.23
C ASP A 71 -0.23 0.76 -10.50
N LEU A 72 -0.65 0.19 -11.63
CA LEU A 72 -0.36 -1.22 -11.97
C LEU A 72 1.15 -1.49 -12.13
N ASP A 73 1.94 -0.47 -12.47
CA ASP A 73 3.39 -0.55 -12.62
C ASP A 73 4.14 -0.79 -11.29
N ARG A 74 3.46 -0.66 -10.15
CA ARG A 74 3.99 -0.98 -8.82
C ARG A 74 3.98 -2.47 -8.52
N PHE A 75 3.29 -3.27 -9.33
CA PHE A 75 3.08 -4.70 -9.11
C PHE A 75 3.99 -5.54 -10.00
N PRO A 76 4.27 -6.79 -9.60
CA PRO A 76 4.93 -7.73 -10.50
C PRO A 76 4.07 -7.99 -11.75
N GLU A 77 4.74 -8.32 -12.85
CA GLU A 77 4.05 -8.71 -14.08
C GLU A 77 3.14 -9.92 -13.85
N GLY A 78 1.96 -9.90 -14.47
CA GLY A 78 1.00 -11.00 -14.38
C GLY A 78 0.22 -11.06 -13.07
N ILE A 79 0.19 -9.99 -12.26
CA ILE A 79 -0.66 -9.93 -11.07
C ILE A 79 -2.15 -10.16 -11.41
N GLU A 80 -2.85 -10.94 -10.60
CA GLU A 80 -4.25 -11.30 -10.78
C GLU A 80 -5.14 -10.82 -9.63
N VAL A 81 -6.45 -10.76 -9.89
CA VAL A 81 -7.44 -10.51 -8.82
C VAL A 81 -7.47 -11.71 -7.88
N GLY A 82 -7.32 -11.45 -6.59
CA GLY A 82 -7.24 -12.46 -5.54
C GLY A 82 -5.83 -12.67 -5.00
N ASP A 83 -4.80 -12.19 -5.69
CA ASP A 83 -3.41 -12.30 -5.24
C ASP A 83 -3.17 -11.56 -3.93
N ARG A 84 -2.25 -12.11 -3.15
CA ARG A 84 -1.72 -11.50 -1.94
C ARG A 84 -0.38 -10.88 -2.26
N VAL A 85 -0.23 -9.62 -1.90
CA VAL A 85 0.98 -8.85 -2.14
C VAL A 85 1.40 -8.14 -0.86
N VAL A 86 2.69 -7.93 -0.72
CA VAL A 86 3.24 -7.01 0.28
C VAL A 86 3.76 -5.78 -0.46
N CYS A 87 3.32 -4.60 -0.02
CA CYS A 87 3.68 -3.33 -0.61
C CYS A 87 4.37 -2.44 0.41
N THR A 88 5.35 -1.65 -0.02
CA THR A 88 5.90 -0.58 0.80
C THR A 88 4.89 0.56 0.86
N VAL A 89 4.41 0.92 2.05
CA VAL A 89 3.51 2.05 2.28
C VAL A 89 4.27 3.15 2.99
N ARG A 90 4.10 4.38 2.52
CA ARG A 90 4.64 5.60 3.13
C ARG A 90 3.50 6.49 3.57
N GLN A 91 3.58 6.99 4.80
CA GLN A 91 2.75 8.08 5.29
C GLN A 91 3.61 9.26 5.65
N SER A 92 3.28 10.44 5.12
CA SER A 92 3.95 11.69 5.49
C SER A 92 2.91 12.73 5.88
N ASP A 93 3.18 13.40 6.99
CA ASP A 93 2.48 14.63 7.34
C ASP A 93 3.12 15.76 6.53
N ARG A 94 2.50 16.15 5.41
CA ARG A 94 2.89 17.35 4.66
C ARG A 94 2.21 18.57 5.27
N GLY A 95 2.59 18.91 6.50
CA GLY A 95 2.23 20.16 7.16
C GLY A 95 2.88 21.36 6.46
N GLY A 96 2.31 21.79 5.33
CA GLY A 96 2.76 22.94 4.55
C GLY A 96 1.57 23.73 4.02
N PHE A 97 1.22 24.77 4.78
CA PHE A 97 0.29 25.90 4.54
C PHE A 97 -1.11 25.70 3.94
N ASP A 98 -1.45 24.63 3.21
CA ASP A 98 -2.79 24.51 2.58
C ASP A 98 -3.32 23.06 2.40
N GLN A 99 -2.67 22.02 2.95
CA GLN A 99 -3.15 20.64 2.84
C GLN A 99 -3.32 20.01 4.23
N GLU A 100 -4.57 19.97 4.72
CA GLU A 100 -4.95 19.25 5.93
C GLU A 100 -4.93 17.74 5.67
N GLY A 101 -3.94 17.02 6.20
CA GLY A 101 -4.02 15.57 6.38
C GLY A 101 -2.75 14.76 6.04
N VAL A 102 -2.69 13.56 6.59
CA VAL A 102 -1.63 12.59 6.31
C VAL A 102 -1.77 12.03 4.90
N GLN A 103 -0.73 12.19 4.10
CA GLN A 103 -0.68 11.62 2.76
C GLN A 103 -0.22 10.17 2.82
N THR A 104 -1.03 9.25 2.27
CA THR A 104 -0.65 7.83 2.11
C THR A 104 -0.24 7.55 0.67
N GLU A 105 0.91 6.90 0.49
CA GLU A 105 1.43 6.42 -0.78
C GLU A 105 1.71 4.93 -0.72
N VAL A 106 1.23 4.19 -1.72
CA VAL A 106 1.55 2.77 -1.93
C VAL A 106 2.66 2.71 -2.97
N GLY A 107 3.84 2.28 -2.54
CA GLY A 107 5.03 2.10 -3.36
C GLY A 107 5.09 0.71 -4.00
N PRO A 108 6.30 0.22 -4.33
CA PRO A 108 6.48 -1.07 -4.96
C PRO A 108 5.87 -2.22 -4.14
N CYS A 109 5.29 -3.17 -4.86
CA CYS A 109 4.67 -4.38 -4.34
C CYS A 109 5.38 -5.63 -4.87
N ARG A 110 5.31 -6.71 -4.10
CA ARG A 110 5.79 -8.04 -4.50
C ARG A 110 4.75 -9.10 -4.11
N LEU A 111 4.67 -10.18 -4.90
CA LEU A 111 3.87 -11.35 -4.55
C LEU A 111 4.32 -11.90 -3.19
N ARG A 112 3.35 -12.32 -2.38
CA ARG A 112 3.59 -12.91 -1.07
C ARG A 112 3.60 -14.43 -1.13
#